data_AF-A0AAD9TQ85-F1
#
_entry.id   AF-A0AAD9TQ85-F1
#
_cell.length_a   1.000
_cell.length_b   1.000
_cell.length_c   1.000
_cell.angle_alpha   90.00
_cell.angle_beta   90.00
_cell.angle_gamma   90.00
#
_symmetry.space_group_name_H-M   'P 1'
#
loop_
_entity.id
_entity.type
_entity.pdbx_description
1 polymer ?
#
loop_
_entity_poly.entity_id
_entity_poly.type
_entity_poly.pdbx_seq_one_letter_code
_entity_poly.pdbx_strand_id
1 'polypeptide(L)'
;MSSLLTEELKAKAEIYRGDEICQEKSKELLREIGLPNGLLPLHDIEECGYVRETGHVWLKQKKSINHKFEKIGKPVIYGTEVTAVVEKNKIKKLTGVKTKELLVWVTLCDIYVDDPPTGKITFKTPTGLFRTFPVSAFEVEEEVKEKKKEEVNGAGAGAGTAAAAAASVQVKEV
;
A
#
# COMPACT_ATOMS: atom_id res chain seq x y z
N MET A 1 19.25 -13.88 -10.38
CA MET A 1 17.89 -14.41 -10.24
C MET A 1 16.94 -13.27 -10.54
N SER A 2 16.58 -13.13 -11.81
CA SER A 2 15.69 -12.08 -12.31
C SER A 2 14.32 -12.24 -11.65
N SER A 3 13.86 -11.17 -10.99
CA SER A 3 12.53 -11.02 -10.41
C SER A 3 11.47 -11.52 -11.40
N LEU A 4 10.46 -12.25 -10.90
CA LEU A 4 9.34 -12.80 -11.66
C LEU A 4 8.47 -11.72 -12.35
N LEU A 5 8.82 -10.44 -12.21
CA LEU A 5 8.17 -9.29 -12.80
C LEU A 5 8.96 -8.86 -14.03
N THR A 6 8.31 -8.93 -15.20
CA THR A 6 8.90 -8.45 -16.45
C THR A 6 9.10 -6.93 -16.39
N GLU A 7 10.15 -6.44 -17.06
CA GLU A 7 10.43 -5.00 -17.14
C GLU A 7 9.26 -4.23 -17.79
N GLU A 8 8.51 -4.89 -18.69
CA GLU A 8 7.28 -4.36 -19.28
C GLU A 8 6.15 -4.15 -18.26
N LEU A 9 5.97 -5.07 -17.32
CA LEU A 9 4.98 -4.91 -16.25
C LEU A 9 5.35 -3.74 -15.35
N LYS A 10 6.64 -3.62 -15.00
CA LYS A 10 7.12 -2.49 -14.19
C LYS A 10 6.96 -1.15 -14.90
N ALA A 11 7.15 -1.08 -16.21
CA ALA A 11 6.99 0.15 -16.99
C ALA A 11 5.56 0.71 -16.97
N LYS A 12 4.56 -0.15 -16.76
CA LYS A 12 3.14 0.22 -16.68
C LYS A 12 2.62 0.33 -15.23
N ALA A 13 3.49 0.09 -14.25
CA ALA A 13 3.09 0.03 -12.87
C ALA A 13 3.23 1.38 -12.17
N GLU A 14 2.30 1.65 -11.27
CA GLU A 14 2.53 2.61 -10.20
C GLU A 14 3.47 1.97 -9.19
N ILE A 15 4.67 2.52 -9.04
CA ILE A 15 5.69 2.00 -8.12
C ILE A 15 5.94 3.02 -7.02
N TYR A 16 5.77 2.57 -5.78
CA TYR A 16 6.05 3.34 -4.58
C TYR A 16 7.26 2.74 -3.86
N ARG A 17 8.07 3.58 -3.21
CA ARG A 17 9.28 3.17 -2.49
C ARG A 17 9.31 3.78 -1.10
N GLY A 18 9.73 2.97 -0.12
CA GLY A 18 9.81 3.37 1.28
C GLY A 18 8.63 2.86 2.11
N ASP A 19 8.91 2.57 3.38
CA ASP A 19 8.02 1.80 4.24
C ASP A 19 6.67 2.49 4.46
N GLU A 20 6.67 3.76 4.85
CA GLU A 20 5.45 4.51 5.19
C GLU A 20 4.48 4.62 4.01
N ILE A 21 4.97 5.04 2.84
CA ILE A 21 4.14 5.20 1.64
C ILE A 21 3.65 3.85 1.12
N CYS A 22 4.47 2.81 1.18
CA CYS A 22 4.07 1.47 0.76
C CYS A 22 2.99 0.90 1.69
N GLN A 23 3.07 1.14 2.99
CA GLN A 23 2.01 0.76 3.94
C GLN A 23 0.71 1.50 3.64
N GLU A 24 0.75 2.82 3.41
CA GLU A 24 -0.42 3.62 3.05
C GLU A 24 -1.07 3.09 1.77
N LYS A 25 -0.28 2.92 0.71
CA LYS A 25 -0.76 2.44 -0.59
C LYS A 25 -1.29 1.01 -0.57
N SER A 26 -0.70 0.14 0.25
CA SER A 26 -1.20 -1.22 0.42
C SER A 26 -2.58 -1.24 1.09
N LYS A 27 -2.80 -0.39 2.11
CA LYS A 27 -4.11 -0.24 2.77
C LYS A 27 -5.15 0.38 1.84
N GLU A 28 -4.76 1.42 1.09
CA GLU A 28 -5.60 2.05 0.08
C GLU A 28 -6.06 1.04 -0.98
N LEU A 29 -5.14 0.25 -1.52
CA LEU A 29 -5.44 -0.81 -2.47
C LEU A 29 -6.44 -1.83 -1.90
N LEU A 30 -6.20 -2.34 -0.68
CA LEU A 30 -7.09 -3.32 -0.05
C LEU A 30 -8.53 -2.77 0.06
N ARG A 31 -8.67 -1.50 0.42
CA ARG A 31 -9.98 -0.82 0.45
C ARG A 31 -10.61 -0.69 -0.93
N GLU A 32 -9.83 -0.26 -1.93
CA GLU A 32 -10.30 -0.12 -3.31
C GLU A 32 -10.89 -1.43 -3.83
N ILE A 33 -10.25 -2.56 -3.50
CA ILE A 33 -10.71 -3.88 -3.91
C ILE A 33 -11.67 -4.53 -2.91
N GLY A 34 -12.15 -3.84 -1.87
CA GLY A 34 -13.16 -4.36 -0.94
C GLY A 34 -12.66 -5.45 0.02
N LEU A 35 -11.37 -5.44 0.37
CA LEU A 35 -10.76 -6.33 1.35
C LEU A 35 -10.34 -5.57 2.62
N PRO A 36 -10.29 -6.24 3.79
CA PRO A 36 -9.94 -5.59 5.06
C PRO A 36 -8.51 -5.05 5.06
N ASN A 37 -8.35 -3.81 5.54
CA ASN A 37 -7.12 -3.00 5.47
C ASN A 37 -5.93 -3.56 6.27
N GLY A 38 -6.17 -4.46 7.22
CA GLY A 38 -5.13 -5.10 8.03
C GLY A 38 -4.66 -6.46 7.51
N LEU A 39 -5.07 -6.89 6.31
CA LEU A 39 -4.62 -8.19 5.73
C LEU A 39 -3.12 -8.29 5.49
N LEU A 40 -2.46 -7.14 5.33
CA LEU A 40 -1.05 -7.05 4.98
C LEU A 40 -0.33 -6.22 6.07
N PRO A 41 -0.07 -6.79 7.26
CA PRO A 41 0.66 -6.13 8.35
C PRO A 41 2.17 -6.16 8.06
N LEU A 42 2.58 -5.49 7.00
CA LEU A 42 3.94 -5.52 6.45
C LEU A 42 4.75 -4.35 7.00
N HIS A 43 6.05 -4.57 7.15
CA HIS A 43 7.01 -3.61 7.71
C HIS A 43 8.32 -3.67 6.93
N ASP A 44 9.13 -2.63 7.05
CA ASP A 44 10.42 -2.51 6.34
C ASP A 44 10.25 -2.72 4.82
N ILE A 45 9.16 -2.16 4.26
CA ILE A 45 8.81 -2.31 2.84
C ILE A 45 9.73 -1.41 2.00
N GLU A 46 10.39 -2.00 1.02
CA GLU A 46 11.30 -1.31 0.12
C GLU A 46 10.56 -0.76 -1.11
N GLU A 47 9.62 -1.55 -1.62
CA GLU A 47 8.92 -1.28 -2.88
C GLU A 47 7.55 -1.96 -2.87
N CYS A 48 6.51 -1.26 -3.32
CA CYS A 48 5.28 -1.89 -3.76
C CYS A 48 4.92 -1.39 -5.16
N GLY A 49 4.28 -2.24 -5.94
CA GLY A 49 3.90 -1.93 -7.30
C GLY A 49 2.50 -2.42 -7.62
N TYR A 50 1.79 -1.65 -8.45
CA TYR A 50 0.45 -1.98 -8.92
C TYR A 50 0.29 -1.66 -10.40
N VAL A 51 -0.04 -2.67 -11.20
CA VAL A 51 -0.45 -2.51 -12.60
C VAL A 51 -1.98 -2.51 -12.66
N ARG A 52 -2.57 -1.31 -12.62
CA ARG A 52 -4.04 -1.13 -12.57
C ARG A 52 -4.78 -1.82 -13.72
N GLU A 53 -4.20 -1.81 -14.92
CA GLU A 53 -4.78 -2.44 -16.13
C GLU A 53 -5.02 -3.95 -15.94
N THR A 54 -4.12 -4.65 -15.25
CA THR A 54 -4.11 -6.12 -15.20
C THR A 54 -4.35 -6.69 -13.81
N GLY A 55 -4.39 -5.84 -12.77
CA GLY A 55 -4.51 -6.28 -11.39
C GLY A 55 -3.21 -6.81 -10.77
N HIS A 56 -2.08 -6.83 -11.48
CA HIS A 56 -0.84 -7.38 -10.93
C HIS A 56 -0.27 -6.47 -9.85
N VAL A 57 0.02 -7.05 -8.69
CA VAL A 57 0.59 -6.36 -7.54
C VAL A 57 1.80 -7.10 -7.02
N TRP A 58 2.75 -6.34 -6.48
CA TRP A 58 3.85 -6.91 -5.71
C TRP A 58 4.24 -6.02 -4.55
N LEU A 59 4.89 -6.63 -3.58
CA LEU A 59 5.48 -5.97 -2.45
C LEU A 59 6.81 -6.65 -2.10
N LYS A 60 7.83 -5.83 -1.86
CA LYS A 60 9.16 -6.25 -1.44
C LYS A 60 9.51 -5.65 -0.10
N GLN A 61 9.97 -6.49 0.81
CA GLN A 61 10.39 -6.13 2.16
C GLN A 61 11.77 -6.71 2.45
N LYS A 62 12.54 -6.02 3.31
CA LYS A 62 13.94 -6.39 3.59
C LYS A 62 14.12 -7.82 4.08
N LYS A 63 13.18 -8.31 4.89
CA LYS A 63 13.24 -9.62 5.54
C LYS A 63 11.85 -10.23 5.61
N SER A 64 11.76 -11.55 5.60
CA SER A 64 10.51 -12.24 5.91
C SER A 64 10.07 -11.94 7.34
N ILE A 65 8.77 -11.77 7.55
CA ILE A 65 8.18 -11.53 8.87
C ILE A 65 7.19 -12.62 9.25
N ASN A 66 7.13 -12.91 10.55
CA ASN A 66 6.10 -13.75 11.14
C ASN A 66 5.08 -12.84 11.82
N HIS A 67 3.82 -12.97 11.42
CA HIS A 67 2.70 -12.26 12.02
C HIS A 67 1.73 -13.26 12.66
N LYS A 68 0.98 -12.82 13.67
CA LYS A 68 -0.12 -13.60 14.23
C LYS A 68 -1.36 -12.72 14.28
N PHE A 69 -2.40 -13.14 13.56
CA PHE A 69 -3.70 -12.47 13.65
C PHE A 69 -4.37 -12.86 14.97
N GLU A 70 -4.23 -12.01 15.99
CA GLU A 70 -4.62 -12.33 17.37
C GLU A 70 -6.12 -12.70 17.50
N LYS A 71 -7.01 -12.01 16.77
CA LYS A 71 -8.46 -12.28 16.83
C LYS A 71 -8.84 -13.70 16.37
N ILE A 72 -7.97 -14.38 15.62
CA ILE A 72 -8.20 -15.76 15.13
C ILE A 72 -7.07 -16.73 15.53
N GLY A 73 -6.07 -16.26 16.28
CA GLY A 73 -4.93 -17.06 16.72
C GLY A 73 -4.07 -17.66 15.61
N LYS A 74 -4.11 -17.15 14.37
CA LYS A 74 -3.45 -17.76 13.21
C LYS A 74 -2.06 -17.16 12.93
N PRO A 75 -0.99 -17.97 13.01
CA PRO A 75 0.35 -17.56 12.56
C PRO A 75 0.45 -17.57 11.02
N VAL A 76 1.04 -16.51 10.48
CA VAL A 76 1.26 -16.30 9.04
C VAL A 76 2.70 -15.81 8.83
N ILE A 77 3.33 -16.28 7.77
CA ILE A 77 4.64 -15.81 7.31
C ILE A 77 4.44 -15.05 6.01
N TYR A 78 4.96 -13.83 5.97
CA TYR A 78 5.12 -13.06 4.75
C TYR A 78 6.59 -13.11 4.33
N GLY A 79 6.85 -13.53 3.10
CA GLY A 79 8.18 -13.59 2.51
C GLY A 79 8.74 -12.22 2.18
N THR A 80 9.97 -12.18 1.67
CA THR A 80 10.62 -10.95 1.21
C THR A 80 9.99 -10.37 -0.06
N GLU A 81 9.30 -11.19 -0.85
CA GLU A 81 8.55 -10.78 -2.03
C GLU A 81 7.18 -11.47 -1.98
N VAL A 82 6.12 -10.66 -2.05
CA VAL A 82 4.72 -11.09 -2.13
C VAL A 82 4.18 -10.61 -3.45
N THR A 83 3.56 -11.49 -4.24
CA THR A 83 2.94 -11.13 -5.52
C THR A 83 1.55 -11.69 -5.61
N ALA A 84 0.67 -11.02 -6.34
CA ALA A 84 -0.68 -11.50 -6.62
C ALA A 84 -1.31 -10.80 -7.84
N VAL A 85 -2.49 -11.27 -8.22
CA VAL A 85 -3.43 -10.56 -9.09
C VAL A 85 -4.66 -10.19 -8.27
N VAL A 86 -5.00 -8.91 -8.24
CA VAL A 86 -6.16 -8.40 -7.50
C VAL A 86 -7.34 -8.14 -8.43
N GLU A 87 -8.52 -8.43 -7.91
CA GLU A 87 -9.82 -8.14 -8.51
C GLU A 87 -10.75 -7.64 -7.39
N LYS A 88 -11.91 -7.10 -7.75
CA LYS A 88 -12.92 -6.73 -6.75
C LYS A 88 -13.23 -7.91 -5.83
N ASN A 89 -13.11 -7.68 -4.54
CA ASN A 89 -13.29 -8.60 -3.41
C ASN A 89 -12.36 -9.81 -3.42
N LYS A 90 -11.26 -9.82 -4.20
CA LYS A 90 -10.46 -11.02 -4.41
C LYS A 90 -8.97 -10.78 -4.70
N ILE A 91 -8.14 -11.63 -4.12
CA ILE A 91 -6.72 -11.81 -4.45
C ILE A 91 -6.58 -13.21 -5.05
N LYS A 92 -5.90 -13.33 -6.19
CA LYS A 92 -5.60 -14.58 -6.90
C LYS A 92 -4.11 -14.75 -7.10
N LYS A 93 -3.69 -16.00 -7.31
CA LYS A 93 -2.29 -16.34 -7.62
C LYS A 93 -1.31 -15.76 -6.60
N LEU A 94 -1.73 -15.68 -5.34
CA LEU A 94 -0.93 -15.18 -4.24
C LEU A 94 0.32 -16.04 -4.08
N THR A 95 1.46 -15.38 -3.95
CA THR A 95 2.72 -16.01 -3.61
C THR A 95 3.38 -15.28 -2.44
N GLY A 96 4.37 -15.91 -1.80
CA GLY A 96 5.10 -15.29 -0.70
C GLY A 96 4.36 -15.30 0.65
N VAL A 97 3.15 -15.86 0.74
CA VAL A 97 2.39 -15.96 2.00
C VAL A 97 2.19 -17.42 2.40
N LYS A 98 2.54 -17.75 3.65
CA LYS A 98 2.31 -19.07 4.25
C LYS A 98 1.51 -18.95 5.53
N THR A 99 0.59 -19.88 5.76
CA THR A 99 -0.16 -20.02 7.00
C THR A 99 0.19 -21.33 7.68
N LYS A 100 0.07 -21.38 9.02
CA LYS A 100 0.25 -22.62 9.77
C LYS A 100 -1.07 -23.39 9.84
N GLU A 101 -1.10 -24.57 9.21
CA GLU A 101 -2.17 -25.54 9.35
C GLU A 101 -1.65 -26.76 10.10
N LEU A 102 -2.25 -27.05 11.26
CA LEU A 102 -1.77 -28.05 12.20
C LEU A 102 -0.29 -27.82 12.56
N LEU A 103 0.60 -28.68 12.06
CA LEU A 103 2.04 -28.62 12.32
C LEU A 103 2.87 -28.18 11.11
N VAL A 104 2.24 -27.90 9.96
CA VAL A 104 2.94 -27.64 8.69
C VAL A 104 2.61 -26.22 8.17
N TRP A 105 3.60 -25.58 7.56
CA TRP A 105 3.42 -24.33 6.84
C TRP A 105 2.92 -24.59 5.42
N VAL A 106 1.77 -24.01 5.07
CA VAL A 106 1.13 -24.19 3.77
C VAL A 106 1.02 -22.84 3.07
N THR A 107 1.25 -22.79 1.76
CA THR A 107 1.09 -21.56 0.97
C THR A 107 -0.38 -21.26 0.72
N LEU A 108 -0.71 -19.97 0.68
CA LEU A 108 -2.02 -19.48 0.23
C LEU A 108 -1.94 -19.11 -1.26
N CYS A 109 -3.04 -19.30 -1.99
CA CYS A 109 -3.13 -18.90 -3.41
C CYS A 109 -4.27 -17.92 -3.68
N ASP A 110 -5.41 -18.04 -3.02
CA ASP A 110 -6.55 -17.14 -3.22
C ASP A 110 -7.09 -16.64 -1.88
N ILE A 111 -7.55 -15.39 -1.86
CA ILE A 111 -8.26 -14.76 -0.74
C ILE A 111 -9.48 -14.05 -1.32
N TYR A 112 -10.66 -14.18 -0.72
CA TYR A 112 -11.84 -13.47 -1.20
C TYR A 112 -12.89 -13.24 -0.11
N VAL A 113 -13.72 -12.23 -0.34
CA VAL A 113 -14.99 -11.98 0.36
C VAL A 113 -16.12 -12.24 -0.62
N ASP A 114 -17.24 -12.78 -0.13
CA ASP A 114 -18.42 -13.05 -0.96
C ASP A 114 -19.08 -11.74 -1.45
N ASP A 115 -19.74 -11.80 -2.61
CA ASP A 115 -20.61 -10.73 -3.13
C ASP A 115 -22.01 -11.33 -3.39
N PRO A 116 -23.03 -11.04 -2.56
CA PRO A 116 -23.05 -10.03 -1.49
C PRO A 116 -22.22 -10.40 -0.24
N PRO A 117 -21.69 -9.40 0.52
CA PRO A 117 -20.84 -9.66 1.68
C PRO A 117 -21.53 -10.44 2.81
N THR A 118 -20.90 -11.52 3.24
CA THR A 118 -21.36 -12.38 4.36
C THR A 118 -20.75 -12.00 5.71
N GLY A 119 -19.95 -10.94 5.76
CA GLY A 119 -19.12 -10.57 6.92
C GLY A 119 -17.93 -11.51 7.13
N LYS A 120 -17.63 -12.37 6.16
CA LYS A 120 -16.55 -13.36 6.23
C LYS A 120 -15.58 -13.22 5.07
N ILE A 121 -14.33 -13.61 5.33
CA ILE A 121 -13.24 -13.68 4.36
C ILE A 121 -12.70 -15.11 4.30
N THR A 122 -12.46 -15.61 3.10
CA THR A 122 -12.02 -16.97 2.83
C THR A 122 -10.63 -17.00 2.23
N PHE A 123 -9.77 -17.88 2.76
CA PHE A 123 -8.40 -18.13 2.32
C PHE A 123 -8.31 -19.55 1.75
N LYS A 124 -7.71 -19.71 0.57
CA LYS A 124 -7.53 -21.00 -0.11
C LYS A 124 -6.06 -21.37 -0.26
N THR A 125 -5.78 -22.65 -0.17
CA THR A 125 -4.48 -23.25 -0.52
C THR A 125 -4.51 -23.80 -1.94
N PRO A 126 -3.34 -24.00 -2.60
CA PRO A 126 -3.28 -24.63 -3.92
C PRO A 126 -3.92 -26.03 -3.99
N THR A 127 -4.04 -26.72 -2.86
CA THR A 127 -4.65 -28.06 -2.77
C THR A 127 -6.18 -28.02 -2.65
N GLY A 128 -6.80 -26.84 -2.68
CA GLY A 128 -8.24 -26.66 -2.58
C GLY A 128 -8.79 -26.61 -1.16
N LEU A 129 -7.93 -26.75 -0.14
CA LEU A 129 -8.34 -26.54 1.25
C LEU A 129 -8.63 -25.05 1.48
N PHE A 130 -9.66 -24.75 2.27
CA PHE A 130 -9.98 -23.38 2.62
C PHE A 130 -10.34 -23.21 4.09
N ARG A 131 -10.21 -21.97 4.55
CA ARG A 131 -10.63 -21.50 5.87
C ARG A 131 -11.32 -20.16 5.73
N THR A 132 -12.32 -19.94 6.56
CA THR A 132 -13.12 -18.73 6.54
C THR A 132 -13.14 -18.13 7.94
N PHE A 133 -13.01 -16.81 8.01
CA PHE A 133 -12.91 -16.04 9.26
C PHE A 133 -13.76 -14.77 9.17
N PRO A 134 -14.12 -14.14 10.30
CA PRO A 134 -14.76 -12.82 10.28
C PRO A 134 -13.85 -11.78 9.61
N VAL A 135 -14.41 -10.89 8.79
CA VAL A 135 -13.66 -9.79 8.15
C VAL A 135 -12.99 -8.90 9.20
N SER A 136 -13.70 -8.64 10.31
CA SER A 136 -13.21 -7.83 11.44
C SER A 136 -11.96 -8.39 12.12
N ALA A 137 -11.60 -9.65 11.88
CA ALA A 137 -10.33 -10.24 12.33
C ALA A 137 -9.10 -9.62 11.67
N PHE A 138 -9.29 -8.98 10.50
CA PHE A 138 -8.24 -8.43 9.66
C PHE A 138 -8.38 -6.92 9.47
N GLU A 139 -9.26 -6.26 10.22
CA GLU A 139 -9.41 -4.82 10.20
C GLU A 139 -8.57 -4.19 11.31
N VAL A 140 -7.88 -3.11 10.96
CA VAL A 140 -7.08 -2.29 11.88
C VAL A 140 -7.63 -0.86 11.90
N GLU A 141 -7.61 -0.24 13.07
CA GLU A 141 -7.89 1.18 13.22
C GLU A 141 -6.82 1.98 12.49
N GLU A 142 -7.24 2.98 11.74
CA GLU A 142 -6.32 3.92 11.11
C GLU A 142 -6.40 5.25 11.82
N GLU A 143 -5.27 5.69 12.34
CA GLU A 143 -5.12 7.07 12.78
C GLU A 143 -5.17 7.96 11.54
N VAL A 144 -6.20 8.81 11.45
CA VAL A 144 -6.34 9.78 10.36
C VAL A 144 -5.23 10.81 10.50
N LYS A 145 -4.09 10.57 9.83
CA LYS A 145 -3.08 11.61 9.62
C LYS A 145 -3.67 12.57 8.60
N GLU A 146 -4.15 13.74 9.07
CA GLU A 146 -4.58 14.82 8.20
C GLU A 146 -3.46 15.13 7.20
N LYS A 147 -3.72 14.88 5.92
CA LYS A 147 -2.86 15.31 4.83
C LYS A 147 -2.83 16.84 4.85
N LYS A 148 -1.79 17.44 5.43
CA LYS A 148 -1.44 18.84 5.19
C LYS A 148 -1.31 18.99 3.68
N LYS A 149 -2.32 19.58 3.04
CA LYS A 149 -2.17 20.18 1.72
C LYS A 149 -1.07 21.22 1.86
N GLU A 150 0.09 20.97 1.30
CA GLU A 150 1.03 22.04 1.00
C GLU A 150 0.38 22.92 -0.06
N GLU A 151 -0.32 23.96 0.40
CA GLU A 151 -0.57 25.15 -0.40
C GLU A 151 0.78 25.81 -0.69
N VAL A 152 1.28 25.63 -1.91
CA VAL A 152 2.30 26.52 -2.46
C VAL A 152 1.64 27.88 -2.70
N ASN A 153 1.87 28.80 -1.77
CA ASN A 153 1.59 30.21 -1.96
C ASN A 153 2.86 31.02 -1.65
N GLY A 154 3.37 31.73 -2.65
CA GLY A 154 4.23 32.89 -2.43
C GLY A 154 5.44 33.03 -3.35
N ALA A 155 5.25 33.62 -4.53
CA ALA A 155 6.19 34.60 -5.07
C ALA A 155 5.37 35.63 -5.87
N GLY A 156 5.16 36.79 -5.26
CA GLY A 156 4.36 37.88 -5.82
C GLY A 156 5.18 38.90 -6.61
N ALA A 157 4.41 39.81 -7.24
CA ALA A 157 4.71 41.18 -7.68
C ALA A 157 5.83 41.33 -8.74
N GLY A 158 5.69 42.10 -9.81
CA GLY A 158 4.78 43.19 -10.12
C GLY A 158 5.60 44.18 -10.96
N ALA A 159 5.37 44.23 -12.28
CA ALA A 159 6.04 45.16 -13.18
C ALA A 159 5.13 46.37 -13.42
N GLY A 160 5.58 47.55 -12.99
CA GLY A 160 4.94 48.83 -13.25
C GLY A 160 6.01 49.90 -13.46
N THR A 161 6.06 50.44 -14.67
CA THR A 161 7.05 51.40 -15.17
C THR A 161 6.61 52.86 -14.93
N ALA A 162 7.62 53.67 -14.56
CA ALA A 162 7.87 55.10 -14.88
C ALA A 162 6.81 56.18 -14.55
N ALA A 163 7.19 57.22 -13.78
CA ALA A 163 7.80 58.46 -14.30
C ALA A 163 7.93 59.60 -13.25
N ALA A 164 9.11 60.24 -13.27
CA ALA A 164 9.40 61.68 -13.15
C ALA A 164 9.15 62.51 -11.85
N ALA A 165 10.28 62.95 -11.27
CA ALA A 165 10.73 64.35 -11.18
C ALA A 165 10.89 65.04 -9.79
N ALA A 166 12.11 65.58 -9.64
CA ALA A 166 12.53 66.83 -8.98
C ALA A 166 12.84 66.89 -7.46
N ALA A 167 14.16 66.94 -7.21
CA ALA A 167 14.92 67.89 -6.39
C ALA A 167 14.59 68.10 -4.89
N SER A 168 15.58 67.86 -4.02
CA SER A 168 16.44 68.91 -3.42
C SER A 168 17.45 68.35 -2.43
N VAL A 169 18.62 68.99 -2.43
CA VAL A 169 19.85 68.73 -1.67
C VAL A 169 19.75 69.30 -0.24
N GLN A 170 20.35 68.67 0.77
CA GLN A 170 21.42 69.24 1.61
C GLN A 170 21.81 68.38 2.82
N VAL A 171 23.13 68.28 2.98
CA VAL A 171 23.92 67.64 4.04
C VAL A 171 24.12 68.64 5.19
N LYS A 172 24.02 68.20 6.44
CA LYS A 172 24.99 68.56 7.51
C LYS A 172 24.83 67.70 8.77
N GLU A 173 25.95 67.10 9.17
CA GLU A 173 26.24 66.56 10.49
C GLU A 173 26.14 67.62 11.60
N VAL A 174 25.87 67.14 12.82
CA VAL A 174 26.14 67.69 14.17
C VAL A 174 25.71 69.12 14.46
#